data_AF-A0A1J4LQK1-F1
#
_entry.id   AF-A0A1J4LQK1-F1
#
_cell.length_a   1.000
_cell.length_b   1.000
_cell.length_c   1.000
_cell.angle_alpha   90.00
_cell.angle_beta   90.00
_cell.angle_gamma   90.00
#
_symmetry.space_group_name_H-M   'P 1'
#
loop_
_entity.id
_entity.type
_entity.pdbx_description
1 polymer ?
#
loop_
_entity_poly.entity_id
_entity_poly.type
_entity_poly.pdbx_seq_one_letter_code
_entity_poly.pdbx_strand_id
1 'polypeptide(L)'
;MNDSAEGPQNSVGSEATPFGGDDVLPIEKQRRAHQFLTQETRYHIIQAVLGHPKYLASLDELEYLVPKNRSTIREHLDRLAEKQVMAKYTYRGDAGEHNDPQEFWGFTSYGVTLLDEYSYLRYVPVLRTLQEHLYLTAKIERHQNAPRPDLPEDVRDALKISELDDETEANIDAALAARERGGGQLFDAPPTEPDEDVETEEGAYRPLDELF
;
A
#
# COMPACT_ATOMS: atom_id res chain seq x y z
N MET A 1 7.95 -65.76 -11.87
CA MET A 1 9.03 -64.98 -12.53
C MET A 1 8.41 -63.67 -12.94
N ASN A 2 8.97 -62.60 -12.35
CA ASN A 2 8.81 -61.15 -12.56
C ASN A 2 8.19 -60.74 -13.91
N ASP A 3 7.44 -59.65 -14.01
CA ASP A 3 7.88 -58.34 -13.54
C ASP A 3 6.73 -57.35 -13.39
N SER A 4 6.90 -56.48 -12.42
CA SER A 4 6.07 -55.33 -12.07
C SER A 4 6.14 -54.26 -13.15
N ALA A 5 5.04 -53.58 -13.42
CA ALA A 5 5.04 -52.28 -14.06
C ALA A 5 4.05 -51.37 -13.33
N GLU A 6 4.53 -50.76 -12.26
CA GLU A 6 3.99 -49.50 -11.73
C GLU A 6 4.06 -48.44 -12.84
N GLY A 7 2.90 -48.04 -13.34
CA GLY A 7 2.72 -46.86 -14.17
C GLY A 7 2.56 -45.62 -13.27
N PRO A 8 3.08 -44.46 -13.70
CA PRO A 8 3.64 -43.45 -12.83
C PRO A 8 2.57 -42.69 -12.05
N GLN A 9 2.89 -42.43 -10.78
CA GLN A 9 2.18 -41.46 -9.96
C GLN A 9 2.22 -40.10 -10.67
N ASN A 10 1.04 -39.64 -11.07
CA ASN A 10 0.85 -38.30 -11.59
C ASN A 10 0.98 -37.36 -10.39
N SER A 11 2.19 -36.91 -10.08
CA SER A 11 2.44 -35.83 -9.15
C SER A 11 1.87 -34.55 -9.76
N VAL A 12 0.60 -34.31 -9.51
CA VAL A 12 0.02 -32.97 -9.59
C VAL A 12 0.94 -32.10 -8.74
N GLY A 13 1.72 -31.25 -9.38
CA GLY A 13 2.64 -30.35 -8.70
C GLY A 13 1.86 -29.61 -7.62
N SER A 14 2.28 -29.77 -6.37
CA SER A 14 1.83 -28.93 -5.26
C SER A 14 1.96 -27.50 -5.74
N GLU A 15 0.84 -26.81 -5.95
CA GLU A 15 0.86 -25.37 -6.19
C GLU A 15 1.43 -24.76 -4.92
N ALA A 16 2.76 -24.57 -4.93
CA ALA A 16 3.48 -24.03 -3.79
C ALA A 16 2.92 -22.63 -3.53
N THR A 17 2.04 -22.53 -2.53
CA THR A 17 1.49 -21.22 -2.16
C THR A 17 2.66 -20.30 -1.78
N PRO A 18 2.59 -18.99 -2.08
CA PRO A 18 3.72 -18.08 -1.91
C PRO A 18 4.39 -18.08 -0.52
N PHE A 19 3.69 -18.51 0.53
CA PHE A 19 4.21 -18.61 1.91
C PHE A 19 4.50 -20.05 2.40
N GLY A 20 4.31 -21.08 1.55
CA GLY A 20 4.75 -22.46 1.81
C GLY A 20 3.94 -23.52 1.06
N GLY A 21 4.57 -24.64 0.66
CA GLY A 21 3.87 -25.80 0.11
C GLY A 21 3.05 -26.58 1.15
N ASP A 22 2.41 -27.65 0.73
CA ASP A 22 1.51 -28.45 1.59
C ASP A 22 2.19 -29.06 2.82
N ASP A 23 3.53 -29.18 2.79
CA ASP A 23 4.36 -29.72 3.86
C ASP A 23 4.61 -28.74 5.03
N VAL A 24 4.20 -27.47 4.90
CA VAL A 24 4.39 -26.44 5.95
C VAL A 24 3.15 -26.35 6.83
N LEU A 25 3.34 -26.35 8.16
CA LEU A 25 2.25 -26.21 9.11
C LEU A 25 1.44 -24.91 8.87
N PRO A 26 0.10 -24.93 8.97
CA PRO A 26 -0.73 -23.74 8.72
C PRO A 26 -0.31 -22.50 9.53
N ILE A 27 0.04 -22.68 10.81
CA ILE A 27 0.50 -21.60 11.69
C ILE A 27 1.80 -20.96 11.18
N GLU A 28 2.71 -21.75 10.60
CA GLU A 28 3.94 -21.21 10.03
C GLU A 28 3.69 -20.40 8.76
N LYS A 29 2.76 -20.85 7.91
CA LYS A 29 2.33 -20.08 6.73
C LYS A 29 1.76 -18.73 7.17
N GLN A 30 0.88 -18.74 8.17
CA GLN A 30 0.29 -17.52 8.71
C GLN A 30 1.34 -16.57 9.32
N ARG A 31 2.30 -17.11 10.09
CA ARG A 31 3.38 -16.31 10.66
C ARG A 31 4.24 -15.66 9.56
N ARG A 32 4.58 -16.42 8.51
CA ARG A 32 5.39 -15.92 7.39
C ARG A 32 4.65 -14.84 6.60
N ALA A 33 3.38 -15.05 6.29
CA ALA A 33 2.56 -14.06 5.59
C ALA A 33 2.41 -12.79 6.43
N HIS A 34 2.07 -12.91 7.72
CA HIS A 34 1.98 -11.77 8.62
C HIS A 34 3.31 -11.00 8.69
N GLN A 35 4.43 -11.67 9.00
CA GLN A 35 5.75 -11.04 9.05
C GLN A 35 6.16 -10.39 7.73
N PHE A 36 5.74 -10.98 6.61
CA PHE A 36 5.97 -10.41 5.29
C PHE A 36 5.19 -9.10 5.12
N LEU A 37 3.87 -9.09 5.37
CA LEU A 37 3.02 -7.93 5.20
C LEU A 37 3.36 -6.78 6.17
N THR A 38 3.73 -7.09 7.42
CA THR A 38 4.02 -6.09 8.46
C THR A 38 5.41 -5.46 8.36
N GLN A 39 6.20 -5.77 7.33
CA GLN A 39 7.45 -5.04 7.12
C GLN A 39 7.12 -3.60 6.71
N GLU A 40 7.75 -2.65 7.39
CA GLU A 40 7.42 -1.22 7.33
C GLU A 40 7.19 -0.71 5.90
N THR A 41 8.14 -0.86 4.97
CA THR A 41 7.99 -0.34 3.60
C THR A 41 6.86 -1.01 2.84
N ARG A 42 6.71 -2.34 2.94
CA ARG A 42 5.62 -3.06 2.27
C ARG A 42 4.26 -2.64 2.82
N TYR A 43 4.18 -2.44 4.13
CA TYR A 43 2.97 -1.96 4.79
C TYR A 43 2.55 -0.59 4.23
N HIS A 44 3.48 0.37 4.11
CA HIS A 44 3.19 1.68 3.51
C HIS A 44 2.77 1.55 2.03
N ILE A 45 3.41 0.69 1.24
CA ILE A 45 3.03 0.45 -0.16
C ILE A 45 1.59 -0.11 -0.24
N ILE A 46 1.27 -1.11 0.59
CA ILE A 46 -0.06 -1.72 0.64
C ILE A 46 -1.10 -0.67 1.00
N GLN A 47 -0.85 0.15 2.03
CA GLN A 47 -1.76 1.24 2.42
C GLN A 47 -1.93 2.28 1.31
N ALA A 48 -0.83 2.68 0.66
CA ALA A 48 -0.86 3.63 -0.44
C ALA A 48 -1.72 3.14 -1.60
N VAL A 49 -1.65 1.84 -1.95
CA VAL A 49 -2.48 1.29 -3.02
C VAL A 49 -3.93 1.03 -2.60
N LEU A 50 -4.17 0.60 -1.35
CA LEU A 50 -5.53 0.41 -0.82
C LEU A 50 -6.32 1.73 -0.73
N GLY A 51 -5.65 2.84 -0.40
CA GLY A 51 -6.29 4.16 -0.37
C GLY A 51 -6.40 4.84 -1.74
N HIS A 52 -5.78 4.28 -2.79
CA HIS A 52 -5.81 4.90 -4.11
C HIS A 52 -7.22 4.79 -4.73
N PRO A 53 -7.79 5.86 -5.32
CA PRO A 53 -9.16 5.84 -5.86
C PRO A 53 -9.42 4.74 -6.91
N LYS A 54 -8.41 4.45 -7.72
CA LYS A 54 -8.43 3.38 -8.75
C LYS A 54 -7.72 2.08 -8.33
N TYR A 55 -7.29 1.95 -7.07
CA TYR A 55 -6.54 0.80 -6.54
C TYR A 55 -5.29 0.37 -7.33
N LEU A 56 -4.74 1.30 -8.09
CA LEU A 56 -3.58 1.15 -8.95
C LEU A 56 -2.73 2.38 -8.71
N ALA A 57 -1.47 2.24 -8.30
CA ALA A 57 -0.56 3.37 -8.11
C ALA A 57 0.65 3.27 -9.04
N SER A 58 1.03 4.39 -9.64
CA SER A 58 2.28 4.53 -10.39
C SER A 58 3.45 4.64 -9.43
N LEU A 59 4.66 4.40 -9.92
CA LEU A 59 5.86 4.50 -9.10
C LEU A 59 6.10 5.92 -8.57
N ASP A 60 5.73 6.95 -9.34
CA ASP A 60 5.87 8.35 -8.91
C ASP A 60 4.89 8.71 -7.78
N GLU A 61 3.68 8.12 -7.78
CA GLU A 61 2.72 8.27 -6.68
C GLU A 61 3.20 7.54 -5.41
N LEU A 62 3.74 6.34 -5.56
CA LEU A 62 4.31 5.61 -4.43
C LEU A 62 5.54 6.33 -3.84
N GLU A 63 6.37 6.94 -4.67
CA GLU A 63 7.50 7.78 -4.22
C GLU A 63 7.04 9.01 -3.43
N TYR A 64 5.84 9.53 -3.72
CA TYR A 64 5.24 10.62 -2.96
C TYR A 64 4.67 10.17 -1.61
N LEU A 65 4.02 8.99 -1.56
CA LEU A 65 3.26 8.53 -0.40
C LEU A 65 4.09 7.69 0.58
N VAL A 66 5.15 7.02 0.12
CA VAL A 66 5.95 6.11 0.93
C VAL A 66 7.23 6.80 1.38
N PRO A 67 7.56 6.83 2.69
CA PRO A 67 8.73 7.53 3.22
C PRO A 67 10.04 6.75 2.98
N LYS A 68 10.28 6.33 1.73
CA LYS A 68 11.46 5.59 1.27
C LYS A 68 11.84 6.07 -0.13
N ASN A 69 13.11 5.86 -0.50
CA ASN A 69 13.56 6.20 -1.84
C ASN A 69 12.99 5.25 -2.90
N ARG A 70 13.03 5.70 -4.16
CA ARG A 70 12.49 4.98 -5.32
C ARG A 70 13.09 3.57 -5.53
N SER A 71 14.38 3.35 -5.26
CA SER A 71 14.99 2.03 -5.45
C SER A 71 14.52 1.04 -4.38
N THR A 72 14.41 1.47 -3.13
CA THR A 72 13.83 0.69 -2.04
C THR A 72 12.36 0.35 -2.32
N ILE A 73 11.56 1.31 -2.81
CA ILE A 73 10.17 1.04 -3.20
C ILE A 73 10.09 -0.04 -4.29
N ARG A 74 10.91 0.06 -5.34
CA ARG A 74 10.96 -0.97 -6.41
C ARG A 74 11.32 -2.35 -5.85
N GLU A 75 12.35 -2.46 -5.03
CA GLU A 75 12.74 -3.72 -4.40
C GLU A 75 11.58 -4.36 -3.62
N HIS A 76 10.81 -3.55 -2.89
CA HIS A 76 9.66 -4.04 -2.15
C HIS A 76 8.48 -4.43 -3.05
N LEU A 77 8.24 -3.71 -4.14
CA LEU A 77 7.25 -4.06 -5.16
C LEU A 77 7.60 -5.39 -5.85
N ASP A 78 8.88 -5.58 -6.20
CA ASP A 78 9.35 -6.83 -6.80
C ASP A 78 9.13 -8.00 -5.84
N ARG A 79 9.44 -7.85 -4.55
CA ARG A 79 9.15 -8.87 -3.52
C ARG A 79 7.65 -9.14 -3.36
N LEU A 80 6.81 -8.11 -3.44
CA LEU A 80 5.34 -8.26 -3.39
C LEU A 80 4.84 -9.03 -4.62
N ALA A 81 5.43 -8.81 -5.79
CA ALA A 81 5.14 -9.55 -7.01
C ALA A 81 5.66 -10.99 -7.00
N GLU A 82 6.85 -11.24 -6.47
CA GLU A 82 7.37 -12.60 -6.24
C GLU A 82 6.44 -13.43 -5.36
N LYS A 83 5.76 -12.78 -4.40
CA LYS A 83 4.75 -13.42 -3.54
C LYS A 83 3.34 -13.35 -4.10
N GLN A 84 3.18 -12.92 -5.34
CA GLN A 84 1.91 -12.76 -6.04
C GLN A 84 0.91 -11.86 -5.29
N VAL A 85 1.35 -11.04 -4.34
CA VAL A 85 0.46 -10.12 -3.60
C VAL A 85 0.07 -8.95 -4.50
N MET A 86 1.02 -8.48 -5.32
CA MET A 86 0.81 -7.40 -6.27
C MET A 86 1.31 -7.78 -7.66
N ALA A 87 0.82 -7.09 -8.67
CA ALA A 87 1.32 -7.20 -10.02
C ALA A 87 1.48 -5.82 -10.65
N LYS A 88 2.36 -5.77 -11.65
CA LYS A 88 2.48 -4.60 -12.53
C LYS A 88 1.42 -4.70 -13.63
N TYR A 89 0.61 -3.66 -13.75
CA TYR A 89 -0.38 -3.46 -14.79
C TYR A 89 0.12 -2.40 -15.77
N THR A 90 0.13 -2.73 -17.07
CA THR A 90 0.57 -1.81 -18.11
C THR A 90 -0.62 -1.30 -18.90
N TYR A 91 -0.77 0.02 -18.97
CA TYR A 91 -1.69 0.65 -19.90
C TYR A 91 -1.00 0.76 -21.27
N ARG A 92 -1.68 0.35 -22.34
CA ARG A 92 -1.17 0.47 -23.73
C ARG A 92 -2.09 1.34 -24.60
N GLY A 93 -2.93 2.16 -23.98
CA GLY A 93 -3.87 2.99 -24.72
C GLY A 93 -3.17 3.98 -25.65
N ASP A 94 -3.96 4.52 -26.58
CA ASP A 94 -3.52 5.37 -27.66
C ASP A 94 -2.85 6.62 -27.09
N ALA A 95 -1.52 6.71 -27.25
CA ALA A 95 -0.68 7.86 -26.97
C ALA A 95 -1.20 8.76 -25.83
N GLY A 96 -1.08 8.30 -24.58
CA GLY A 96 -1.21 9.18 -23.43
C GLY A 96 -0.34 10.42 -23.61
N GLU A 97 -0.70 11.53 -22.94
CA GLU A 97 0.16 12.71 -22.94
C GLU A 97 1.58 12.28 -22.59
N HIS A 98 2.60 12.87 -23.24
CA HIS A 98 4.00 12.40 -23.21
C HIS A 98 4.61 12.22 -21.79
N ASN A 99 3.88 12.62 -20.75
CA ASN A 99 4.29 12.59 -19.35
C ASN A 99 3.39 11.72 -18.44
N ASP A 100 2.43 10.97 -18.97
CA ASP A 100 1.58 10.09 -18.17
C ASP A 100 2.24 8.74 -17.86
N PRO A 101 2.07 8.21 -16.65
CA PRO A 101 2.54 6.88 -16.30
C PRO A 101 1.83 5.81 -17.14
N GLN A 102 2.60 4.83 -17.62
CA GLN A 102 2.08 3.67 -18.36
C GLN A 102 2.13 2.38 -17.52
N GLU A 103 2.86 2.40 -16.41
CA GLU A 103 3.02 1.28 -15.50
C GLU A 103 2.44 1.61 -14.13
N PHE A 104 1.58 0.72 -13.65
CA PHE A 104 0.89 0.83 -12.39
C PHE A 104 1.04 -0.44 -11.58
N TRP A 105 0.93 -0.33 -10.27
CA TRP A 105 1.00 -1.45 -9.33
C TRP A 105 -0.34 -1.58 -8.62
N GLY A 106 -0.89 -2.79 -8.64
CA GLY A 106 -2.16 -3.13 -7.99
C GLY A 106 -2.10 -4.52 -7.39
N PHE A 107 -3.16 -4.89 -6.67
CA PHE A 107 -3.28 -6.22 -6.09
C PHE A 107 -3.65 -7.26 -7.14
N THR A 108 -3.28 -8.51 -6.86
CA THR A 108 -3.78 -9.68 -7.60
C THR A 108 -4.97 -10.29 -6.86
N SER A 109 -5.66 -11.25 -7.47
CA SER A 109 -6.69 -12.07 -6.82
C SER A 109 -6.21 -12.72 -5.52
N TYR A 110 -5.00 -13.30 -5.55
CA TYR A 110 -4.35 -13.88 -4.39
C TYR A 110 -4.06 -12.82 -3.33
N GLY A 111 -3.51 -11.68 -3.74
CA GLY A 111 -3.18 -10.57 -2.86
C GLY A 111 -4.40 -10.04 -2.12
N VAL A 112 -5.52 -9.82 -2.81
CA VAL A 112 -6.74 -9.32 -2.15
C VAL A 112 -7.32 -10.36 -1.20
N THR A 113 -7.33 -11.64 -1.57
CA THR A 113 -7.78 -12.73 -0.67
C THR A 113 -6.93 -12.77 0.61
N LEU A 114 -5.61 -12.65 0.48
CA LEU A 114 -4.70 -12.59 1.61
C LEU A 114 -4.96 -11.35 2.47
N LEU A 115 -5.13 -10.17 1.86
CA LEU A 115 -5.40 -8.94 2.59
C LEU A 115 -6.74 -8.98 3.34
N ASP A 116 -7.75 -9.67 2.80
CA ASP A 116 -9.02 -9.91 3.48
C ASP A 116 -8.83 -10.80 4.72
N GLU A 117 -8.09 -11.91 4.60
CA GLU A 117 -7.78 -12.82 5.72
C GLU A 117 -7.12 -12.07 6.90
N TYR A 118 -6.25 -11.10 6.60
CA TYR A 118 -5.57 -10.27 7.59
C TYR A 118 -6.30 -8.95 7.92
N SER A 119 -7.55 -8.80 7.49
CA SER A 119 -8.42 -7.64 7.80
C SER A 119 -7.87 -6.29 7.33
N TYR A 120 -7.05 -6.26 6.29
CA TYR A 120 -6.55 -5.01 5.70
C TYR A 120 -7.64 -4.28 4.92
N LEU A 121 -8.55 -5.02 4.26
CA LEU A 121 -9.58 -4.43 3.40
C LEU A 121 -10.56 -3.56 4.21
N ARG A 122 -10.80 -3.90 5.49
CA ARG A 122 -11.59 -3.09 6.43
C ARG A 122 -11.14 -1.63 6.53
N TYR A 123 -9.87 -1.34 6.28
CA TYR A 123 -9.30 0.01 6.38
C TYR A 123 -9.34 0.79 5.07
N VAL A 124 -9.77 0.19 3.95
CA VAL A 124 -9.85 0.84 2.64
C VAL A 124 -10.57 2.19 2.69
N PRO A 125 -11.75 2.31 3.33
CA PRO A 125 -12.49 3.58 3.34
C PRO A 125 -11.71 4.68 4.07
N VAL A 126 -11.13 4.36 5.22
CA VAL A 126 -10.30 5.31 5.99
C VAL A 126 -9.08 5.74 5.18
N LEU A 127 -8.40 4.80 4.51
CA LEU A 127 -7.23 5.09 3.68
C LEU A 127 -7.59 5.95 2.45
N ARG A 128 -8.77 5.73 1.86
CA ARG A 128 -9.29 6.52 0.74
C ARG A 128 -9.54 7.96 1.18
N THR A 129 -10.30 8.15 2.25
CA THR A 129 -10.57 9.49 2.79
C THR A 129 -9.26 10.21 3.16
N LEU A 130 -8.32 9.52 3.80
CA LEU A 130 -7.02 10.12 4.12
C LEU A 130 -6.29 10.62 2.86
N GLN A 131 -6.27 9.83 1.78
CA GLN A 131 -5.60 10.22 0.53
C GLN A 131 -6.33 11.34 -0.23
N GLU A 132 -7.66 11.37 -0.20
CA GLU A 132 -8.46 12.43 -0.81
C GLU A 132 -8.17 13.80 -0.20
N HIS A 133 -7.85 13.84 1.09
CA HIS A 133 -7.48 15.05 1.81
C HIS A 133 -5.97 15.35 1.83
N LEU A 134 -5.13 14.54 1.17
CA LEU A 134 -3.70 14.86 1.05
C LEU A 134 -3.52 16.02 0.07
N TYR A 135 -2.65 16.96 0.45
CA TYR A 135 -2.10 17.89 -0.54
C TYR A 135 -1.34 17.09 -1.59
N LEU A 136 -1.70 17.26 -2.87
CA LEU A 136 -1.00 16.65 -4.00
C LEU A 136 -0.31 17.75 -4.81
N THR A 137 0.92 17.50 -5.24
CA THR A 137 1.54 18.37 -6.26
C THR A 137 0.83 18.18 -7.59
N ALA A 138 0.84 19.21 -8.46
CA ALA A 138 0.21 19.13 -9.79
C ALA A 138 0.68 17.93 -10.63
N LYS A 139 1.94 17.50 -10.46
CA LYS A 139 2.47 16.29 -11.11
C LYS A 139 1.76 15.03 -10.61
N ILE A 140 1.63 14.88 -9.29
CA ILE A 140 1.02 13.69 -8.67
C ILE A 140 -0.48 13.65 -8.96
N GLU A 141 -1.17 14.78 -8.89
CA GLU A 141 -2.58 14.88 -9.27
C GLU A 141 -2.82 14.51 -10.74
N ARG A 142 -1.97 14.99 -11.67
CA ARG A 142 -2.03 14.56 -13.08
C ARG A 142 -1.86 13.04 -13.20
N HIS A 143 -0.87 12.48 -12.50
CA HIS A 143 -0.61 11.04 -12.54
C HIS A 143 -1.80 10.26 -11.99
N GLN A 144 -2.40 10.68 -10.87
CA GLN A 144 -3.60 10.07 -10.27
C GLN A 144 -4.76 9.98 -11.25
N ASN A 145 -4.99 11.06 -11.98
CA ASN A 145 -6.06 11.18 -12.96
C ASN A 145 -5.76 10.51 -14.31
N ALA A 146 -4.52 10.09 -14.57
CA ALA A 146 -4.12 9.44 -15.81
C ALA A 146 -4.99 8.20 -16.12
N PRO A 147 -5.15 7.85 -17.42
CA PRO A 147 -5.79 6.60 -17.83
C PRO A 147 -5.08 5.38 -17.25
N ARG A 148 -5.85 4.37 -16.81
CA ARG A 148 -5.35 3.15 -16.17
C ARG A 148 -6.06 1.93 -16.75
N PRO A 149 -5.42 0.75 -16.75
CA PRO A 149 -6.08 -0.48 -17.15
C PRO A 149 -7.12 -0.88 -16.09
N ASP A 150 -8.11 -1.66 -16.51
CA ASP A 150 -9.06 -2.26 -15.58
C ASP A 150 -8.40 -3.37 -14.76
N LEU A 151 -8.78 -3.43 -13.48
CA LEU A 151 -8.44 -4.55 -12.61
C LEU A 151 -9.34 -5.77 -12.92
N PRO A 152 -8.85 -7.00 -12.64
CA PRO A 152 -9.67 -8.21 -12.69
C PRO A 152 -10.94 -8.08 -11.84
N GLU A 153 -12.04 -8.69 -12.28
CA GLU A 153 -13.35 -8.47 -11.65
C GLU A 153 -13.40 -8.91 -10.19
N ASP A 154 -12.81 -10.06 -9.89
CA ASP A 154 -12.68 -10.59 -8.53
C ASP A 154 -11.90 -9.66 -7.59
N VAL A 155 -10.84 -9.02 -8.10
CA VAL A 155 -10.08 -7.99 -7.38
C VAL A 155 -10.95 -6.76 -7.14
N ARG A 156 -11.68 -6.29 -8.16
CA ARG A 156 -12.55 -5.11 -8.05
C ARG A 156 -13.66 -5.34 -7.03
N ASP A 157 -14.31 -6.50 -7.08
CA ASP A 157 -15.44 -6.81 -6.20
C ASP A 157 -15.01 -6.93 -4.75
N ALA A 158 -13.91 -7.63 -4.48
CA ALA A 158 -13.39 -7.74 -3.12
C ALA A 158 -13.00 -6.38 -2.51
N LEU A 159 -12.50 -5.44 -3.34
CA LEU A 159 -12.18 -4.08 -2.90
C LEU A 159 -13.42 -3.18 -2.71
N LYS A 160 -14.57 -3.51 -3.32
CA LYS A 160 -15.85 -2.80 -3.09
C LYS A 160 -16.56 -3.25 -1.82
N ILE A 161 -16.44 -4.54 -1.46
CA ILE A 161 -17.15 -5.13 -0.30
C ILE A 161 -16.79 -4.45 1.03
N SER A 162 -15.68 -3.72 1.08
CA SER A 162 -15.24 -2.98 2.27
C SER A 162 -15.64 -1.51 2.30
N GLU A 163 -16.38 -0.99 1.31
CA GLU A 163 -16.96 0.36 1.41
C GLU A 163 -17.85 0.43 2.67
N LEU A 164 -17.67 1.49 3.46
CA LEU A 164 -18.43 1.67 4.70
C LEU A 164 -19.92 1.69 4.40
N ASP A 165 -20.74 1.31 5.37
CA ASP A 165 -22.14 1.69 5.26
C ASP A 165 -22.27 3.23 5.23
N ASP A 166 -23.30 3.71 4.53
CA ASP A 166 -23.57 5.14 4.34
C ASP A 166 -23.57 5.92 5.68
N GLU A 167 -23.94 5.24 6.78
CA GLU A 167 -23.94 5.80 8.13
C GLU A 167 -22.52 6.07 8.65
N THR A 168 -21.60 5.12 8.50
CA THR A 168 -20.22 5.29 8.97
C THR A 168 -19.46 6.29 8.11
N GLU A 169 -19.68 6.29 6.78
CA GLU A 169 -19.10 7.29 5.88
C GLU A 169 -19.53 8.71 6.27
N ALA A 170 -20.84 8.94 6.44
CA ALA A 170 -21.36 10.24 6.87
C ALA A 170 -20.81 10.70 8.23
N ASN A 171 -20.57 9.76 9.16
CA ASN A 171 -19.98 10.07 10.46
C ASN A 171 -18.51 10.49 10.35
N ILE A 172 -17.71 9.88 9.47
CA ILE A 172 -16.32 10.26 9.22
C ILE A 172 -16.26 11.63 8.56
N ASP A 173 -17.07 11.87 7.53
CA ASP A 173 -17.15 13.15 6.83
C ASP A 173 -17.56 14.27 7.78
N ALA A 174 -18.56 14.03 8.62
CA ALA A 174 -18.98 14.99 9.64
C ALA A 174 -17.86 15.30 10.63
N ALA A 175 -17.08 14.29 11.04
CA ALA A 175 -15.95 14.47 11.95
C ALA A 175 -14.79 15.27 11.30
N LEU A 176 -14.50 15.03 10.02
CA LEU A 176 -13.49 15.77 9.27
C LEU A 176 -13.94 17.21 9.00
N ALA A 177 -15.17 17.43 8.54
CA ALA A 177 -15.74 18.75 8.31
C ALA A 177 -15.90 19.58 9.60
N ALA A 178 -16.14 18.93 10.74
CA ALA A 178 -16.12 19.59 12.05
C ALA A 178 -14.72 20.08 12.43
N ARG A 179 -13.68 19.38 11.97
CA ARG A 179 -12.28 19.70 12.27
C ARG A 179 -11.69 20.74 11.33
N GLU A 180 -12.09 20.77 10.06
CA GLU A 180 -11.76 21.86 9.12
C GLU A 180 -12.29 23.21 9.64
N ARG A 181 -13.50 23.23 10.24
CA ARG A 181 -14.04 24.41 10.94
C ARG A 181 -13.25 24.80 12.19
N GLY A 182 -12.43 23.90 12.73
CA GLY A 182 -11.54 24.11 13.88
C GLY A 182 -10.10 24.52 13.52
N GLY A 183 -9.76 24.64 12.23
CA GLY A 183 -8.53 25.28 11.75
C GLY A 183 -7.21 24.51 11.92
N GLY A 184 -7.22 23.22 12.28
CA GLY A 184 -5.99 22.44 12.47
C GLY A 184 -5.86 21.29 11.46
N GLN A 185 -4.87 21.36 10.55
CA GLN A 185 -4.54 20.27 9.63
C GLN A 185 -3.92 19.08 10.40
N LEU A 186 -4.21 17.85 9.94
CA LEU A 186 -3.78 16.59 10.58
C LEU A 186 -2.25 16.38 10.54
N PHE A 187 -1.57 17.10 9.64
CA PHE A 187 -0.12 17.12 9.49
C PHE A 187 0.34 18.56 9.20
N ASP A 188 0.17 19.46 10.17
CA ASP A 188 1.03 20.64 10.17
C ASP A 188 2.47 20.14 10.30
N ALA A 189 3.23 20.21 9.21
CA ALA A 189 4.66 20.19 9.33
C ALA A 189 5.03 21.28 10.35
N PRO A 190 5.88 21.00 11.35
CA PRO A 190 6.38 22.08 12.20
C PRO A 190 6.90 23.19 11.28
N PRO A 191 6.57 24.46 11.54
CA PRO A 191 7.00 25.56 10.68
C PRO A 191 8.49 25.41 10.38
N THR A 192 8.83 25.29 9.09
CA THR A 192 10.21 25.11 8.63
C THR A 192 11.06 26.36 8.79
N GLU A 193 10.47 27.46 9.26
CA GLU A 193 11.17 28.67 9.58
C GLU A 193 11.22 28.77 11.11
N PRO A 194 12.42 28.77 11.72
CA PRO A 194 12.53 29.07 13.14
C PRO A 194 11.98 30.48 13.36
N ASP A 195 11.04 30.64 14.27
CA ASP A 195 10.57 31.94 14.73
C ASP A 195 11.81 32.77 15.14
N GLU A 196 12.10 33.84 14.38
CA GLU A 196 13.22 34.75 14.66
C GLU A 196 13.04 35.49 15.99
N ASP A 197 11.85 35.42 16.58
CA ASP A 197 11.45 36.11 17.81
C ASP A 197 11.41 35.20 19.06
N VAL A 198 11.82 33.93 18.98
CA VAL A 198 12.05 33.16 20.21
C VAL A 198 13.34 33.67 20.84
N GLU A 199 13.22 34.46 21.91
CA GLU A 199 14.34 34.71 22.81
C GLU A 199 14.84 33.36 23.32
N THR A 200 15.92 32.86 22.71
CA THR A 200 16.66 31.72 23.22
C THR A 200 17.19 32.10 24.60
N GLU A 201 16.68 31.47 25.65
CA GLU A 201 17.27 31.58 26.98
C GLU A 201 18.78 31.28 26.86
N GLU A 202 19.61 32.29 27.15
CA GLU A 202 21.06 32.14 27.25
C GLU A 202 21.37 31.10 28.34
N GLY A 203 21.72 29.87 27.92
CA GLY A 203 22.24 28.86 28.85
C GLY A 203 22.07 27.39 28.48
N ALA A 204 21.34 27.03 27.43
CA ALA A 204 21.01 25.63 27.15
C ALA A 204 22.09 24.80 26.41
N TYR A 205 23.29 25.34 26.18
CA TYR A 205 24.43 24.55 25.70
C TYR A 205 25.37 24.21 26.86
N ARG A 206 24.98 23.25 27.69
CA ARG A 206 25.97 22.51 28.48
C ARG A 206 26.45 21.33 27.63
N PRO A 207 27.72 21.31 27.18
CA PRO A 207 28.24 20.21 26.38
C PRO A 207 28.21 18.89 27.18
N LEU A 208 27.91 17.79 26.47
CA LEU A 208 27.67 16.42 26.99
C LEU A 208 28.87 15.75 27.69
N ASP A 209 29.95 16.48 27.97
CA ASP A 209 31.17 15.95 28.62
C ASP A 209 31.16 16.10 30.15
N GLU A 210 30.11 16.67 30.74
CA GLU A 210 29.98 16.84 32.21
C GLU A 210 28.98 15.88 32.88
N LEU A 211 28.48 14.85 32.17
CA LEU A 211 27.44 13.95 32.68
C LEU A 211 27.90 12.51 33.01
N PHE A 212 29.21 12.24 33.06
CA PHE A 212 29.76 10.97 33.56
C PHE A 212 31.05 11.18 34.39
#